data_AF-A0A2M8NIA3-F1
#
_entry.id   AF-A0A2M8NIA3-F1
#
_cell.length_a   1.000
_cell.length_b   1.000
_cell.length_c   1.000
_cell.angle_alpha   90.00
_cell.angle_beta   90.00
_cell.angle_gamma   90.00
#
_symmetry.space_group_name_H-M   'P 1'
#
loop_
_entity.id
_entity.type
_entity.pdbx_description
1 polymer ?
#
loop_
_entity_poly.entity_id
_entity_poly.type
_entity_poly.pdbx_seq_one_letter_code
_entity_poly.pdbx_strand_id
1 'polypeptide(L)'
;AETFAMMPELGYPILNAAMQSDDYMMRRSGAMGLRRLRTTWALIWIYRAYLDDDQWYVKSAAQQAYEELQFGRPIPPTAPYPTPDQIDWLKMWVSQKGEKLPQGDLAGQMLIRALVEGDAQTRTLAAMNIGQLGMINAMKTLYNALRDRQDDVRISAHRALALLQTQLGRGLPAVN
;
A
#
# COMPACT_ATOMS: atom_id res chain seq x y z
N ALA A 1 -12.88 -5.62 12.92
CA ALA A 1 -12.24 -6.04 11.65
C ALA A 1 -13.10 -5.73 10.44
N GLU A 2 -14.41 -6.00 10.47
CA GLU A 2 -15.30 -5.81 9.31
C GLU A 2 -15.49 -4.35 8.87
N THR A 3 -15.54 -3.41 9.82
CA THR A 3 -15.71 -1.97 9.57
C THR A 3 -14.47 -1.31 8.95
N PHE A 4 -13.28 -1.90 9.14
CA PHE A 4 -12.02 -1.32 8.67
C PHE A 4 -11.75 -1.58 7.19
N ALA A 5 -12.22 -2.71 6.64
CA ALA A 5 -12.04 -3.02 5.23
C ALA A 5 -12.71 -2.01 4.28
N MET A 6 -13.70 -1.24 4.76
CA MET A 6 -14.46 -0.26 3.98
C MET A 6 -13.82 1.14 3.93
N MET A 7 -12.72 1.38 4.66
CA MET A 7 -12.03 2.68 4.69
C MET A 7 -10.54 2.49 4.34
N PRO A 8 -10.15 2.68 3.07
CA PRO A 8 -8.76 2.42 2.63
C PRO A 8 -7.70 3.18 3.44
N GLU A 9 -8.02 4.42 3.81
CA GLU A 9 -7.18 5.34 4.59
C GLU A 9 -6.79 4.79 5.98
N LEU A 10 -7.72 4.10 6.65
CA LEU A 10 -7.55 3.61 8.03
C LEU A 10 -7.37 2.10 8.11
N GLY A 11 -8.06 1.35 7.27
CA GLY A 11 -8.08 -0.11 7.31
C GLY A 11 -6.82 -0.76 6.77
N TYR A 12 -6.21 -0.20 5.73
CA TYR A 12 -5.04 -0.83 5.11
C TYR A 12 -3.82 -0.81 6.04
N PRO A 13 -3.47 0.32 6.70
CA PRO A 13 -2.41 0.34 7.69
C PRO A 13 -2.64 -0.65 8.84
N ILE A 14 -3.90 -0.76 9.31
CA ILE A 14 -4.26 -1.66 10.42
C ILE A 14 -4.09 -3.12 10.01
N LEU A 15 -4.60 -3.52 8.84
CA LEU A 15 -4.47 -4.90 8.36
C LEU A 15 -3.02 -5.28 8.05
N ASN A 16 -2.25 -4.34 7.49
CA ASN A 16 -0.82 -4.54 7.26
C ASN A 16 -0.03 -4.68 8.56
N ALA A 17 -0.36 -3.89 9.59
CA ALA A 17 0.25 -4.01 10.92
C ALA A 17 -0.14 -5.33 11.60
N ALA A 18 -1.41 -5.74 11.47
CA ALA A 18 -1.89 -7.00 12.01
C ALA A 18 -1.13 -8.21 11.43
N MET A 19 -0.82 -8.21 10.13
CA MET A 19 -0.02 -9.26 9.48
C MET A 19 1.45 -9.30 9.93
N GLN A 20 1.98 -8.19 10.44
CA GLN A 20 3.36 -8.08 10.94
C GLN A 20 3.47 -8.29 12.46
N SER A 21 2.35 -8.53 13.13
CA SER A 21 2.31 -8.70 14.58
C SER A 21 3.00 -10.00 15.01
N ASP A 22 3.73 -9.95 16.13
CA ASP A 22 4.26 -11.16 16.78
C ASP A 22 3.12 -12.05 17.31
N ASP A 23 2.00 -11.43 17.71
CA ASP A 23 0.78 -12.14 18.10
C ASP A 23 0.13 -12.83 16.89
N TYR A 24 0.11 -14.16 16.92
CA TYR A 24 -0.48 -14.99 15.87
C TYR A 24 -1.99 -14.77 15.71
N MET A 25 -2.70 -14.35 16.75
CA MET A 25 -4.13 -14.02 16.65
C MET A 25 -4.35 -12.77 15.82
N MET A 26 -3.49 -11.76 15.96
CA MET A 26 -3.50 -10.56 15.11
C MET A 26 -3.21 -10.93 13.65
N ARG A 27 -2.20 -11.77 13.38
CA ARG A 27 -1.90 -12.22 12.00
C ARG A 27 -3.06 -13.01 11.39
N ARG A 28 -3.67 -13.91 12.15
CA ARG A 28 -4.87 -14.66 11.74
C ARG A 28 -6.02 -13.70 11.39
N SER A 29 -6.28 -12.72 12.25
CA SER A 29 -7.30 -11.69 12.01
C SER A 29 -6.97 -10.81 10.79
N GLY A 30 -5.70 -10.48 10.60
CA GLY A 30 -5.18 -9.80 9.42
C GLY A 30 -5.50 -10.58 8.15
N ALA A 31 -5.12 -11.85 8.08
CA ALA A 31 -5.34 -12.71 6.90
C ALA A 31 -6.82 -12.79 6.53
N MET A 32 -7.70 -12.95 7.52
CA MET A 32 -9.15 -12.95 7.32
C MET A 32 -9.73 -11.59 6.91
N GLY A 33 -9.09 -10.49 7.30
CA GLY A 33 -9.46 -9.15 6.84
C GLY A 33 -9.01 -8.90 5.41
N LEU A 34 -7.81 -9.36 5.05
CA LEU A 34 -7.21 -9.20 3.73
C LEU A 34 -8.00 -9.90 2.61
N ARG A 35 -8.75 -10.98 2.90
CA ARG A 35 -9.59 -11.68 1.90
C ARG A 35 -10.61 -10.77 1.18
N ARG A 36 -10.94 -9.63 1.79
CA ARG A 36 -11.86 -8.63 1.21
C ARG A 36 -11.14 -7.65 0.27
N LEU A 37 -9.80 -7.59 0.32
CA LEU A 37 -8.97 -6.69 -0.46
C LEU A 37 -8.40 -7.42 -1.68
N ARG A 38 -8.69 -6.94 -2.89
CA ARG A 38 -8.08 -7.45 -4.13
C ARG A 38 -6.87 -6.61 -4.54
N THR A 39 -5.98 -6.31 -3.60
CA THR A 39 -4.73 -5.59 -3.86
C THR A 39 -3.55 -6.57 -3.90
N THR A 40 -2.52 -6.22 -4.68
CA THR A 40 -1.31 -7.04 -4.81
C THR A 40 -0.65 -7.28 -3.45
N TRP A 41 -0.57 -6.26 -2.59
CA TRP A 41 0.04 -6.39 -1.27
C TRP A 41 -0.76 -7.30 -0.32
N ALA A 42 -2.10 -7.26 -0.38
CA ALA A 42 -2.95 -8.14 0.42
C ALA A 42 -2.81 -9.61 -0.02
N LEU A 43 -2.78 -9.84 -1.33
CA LEU A 43 -2.51 -11.17 -1.90
C LEU A 43 -1.17 -11.71 -1.44
N ILE A 44 -0.10 -10.90 -1.45
CA ILE A 44 1.23 -11.34 -1.02
C ILE A 44 1.24 -11.74 0.46
N TRP A 45 0.59 -10.96 1.32
CA TRP A 45 0.47 -11.32 2.73
C TRP A 45 -0.28 -12.63 2.93
N ILE A 46 -1.40 -12.83 2.23
CA ILE A 46 -2.16 -14.09 2.27
C ILE A 46 -1.29 -15.25 1.80
N TYR A 47 -0.59 -15.11 0.66
CA TYR A 47 0.28 -16.16 0.14
C TYR A 47 1.44 -16.50 1.09
N ARG A 48 2.15 -15.48 1.61
CA ARG A 48 3.24 -15.69 2.56
C ARG A 48 2.76 -16.33 3.84
N ALA A 49 1.65 -15.86 4.39
CA ALA A 49 1.08 -16.44 5.61
C ALA A 49 0.64 -17.89 5.41
N TYR A 50 0.15 -18.25 4.22
CA TYR A 50 -0.21 -19.62 3.89
C TYR A 50 1.02 -20.55 3.79
N LEU A 51 2.09 -20.10 3.14
CA LEU A 51 3.29 -20.90 2.90
C LEU A 51 4.21 -20.96 4.13
N ASP A 52 4.47 -19.81 4.74
CA ASP A 52 5.65 -19.58 5.57
C ASP A 52 5.34 -19.22 7.04
N ASP A 53 4.08 -19.01 7.46
CA ASP A 53 3.79 -18.63 8.86
C ASP A 53 4.05 -19.78 9.84
N ASP A 54 4.74 -19.56 10.95
CA ASP A 54 5.05 -20.62 11.90
C ASP A 54 3.81 -21.26 12.57
N GLN A 55 2.69 -20.55 12.59
CA GLN A 55 1.49 -20.96 13.32
C GLN A 55 0.42 -21.53 12.40
N TRP A 56 0.04 -22.79 12.63
CA TRP A 56 -0.99 -23.51 11.85
C TRP A 56 -2.31 -22.73 11.70
N TYR A 57 -2.76 -22.04 12.76
CA TYR A 57 -3.99 -21.25 12.74
C TYR A 57 -3.95 -20.10 11.74
N VAL A 58 -2.78 -19.51 11.51
CA VAL A 58 -2.59 -18.43 10.54
C VAL A 58 -2.52 -19.02 9.14
N LYS A 59 -1.78 -20.12 8.93
CA LYS A 59 -1.73 -20.84 7.65
C LYS A 59 -3.13 -21.23 7.15
N SER A 60 -3.94 -21.81 8.04
CA SER A 60 -5.31 -22.23 7.71
C SER A 60 -6.21 -21.03 7.36
N ALA A 61 -6.11 -19.92 8.09
CA ALA A 61 -6.86 -18.71 7.79
C ALA A 61 -6.44 -18.07 6.45
N ALA A 62 -5.14 -18.10 6.16
CA ALA A 62 -4.59 -17.61 4.90
C ALA A 62 -4.97 -18.51 3.72
N GLN A 63 -4.97 -19.84 3.90
CA GLN A 63 -5.47 -20.79 2.91
C GLN A 63 -6.95 -20.52 2.59
N GLN A 64 -7.78 -20.34 3.63
CA GLN A 64 -9.18 -20.02 3.44
C GLN A 64 -9.36 -18.69 2.70
N ALA A 65 -8.63 -17.65 3.10
CA ALA A 65 -8.65 -16.36 2.42
C ALA A 65 -8.25 -16.49 0.93
N TYR A 66 -7.25 -17.32 0.64
CA TYR A 66 -6.78 -17.61 -0.70
C TYR A 66 -7.84 -18.35 -1.53
N GLU A 67 -8.40 -19.44 -1.01
CA GLU A 67 -9.46 -20.21 -1.66
C GLU A 67 -10.70 -19.36 -1.94
N GLU A 68 -11.08 -18.48 -1.02
CA GLU A 68 -12.20 -17.56 -1.23
C GLU A 68 -11.92 -16.50 -2.31
N LEU A 69 -10.67 -16.04 -2.44
CA LEU A 69 -10.26 -15.14 -3.50
C LEU A 69 -10.25 -15.81 -4.88
N GLN A 70 -9.88 -17.10 -4.94
CA GLN A 70 -9.80 -17.89 -6.16
C GLN A 70 -11.15 -18.47 -6.61
N PHE A 71 -11.95 -18.99 -5.67
CA PHE A 71 -13.10 -19.85 -5.94
C PHE A 71 -14.39 -19.43 -5.23
N GLY A 72 -14.36 -18.47 -4.30
CA GLY A 72 -15.54 -17.99 -3.59
C GLY A 72 -16.51 -17.22 -4.51
N ARG A 73 -17.81 -17.21 -4.16
CA ARG A 73 -18.75 -16.21 -4.72
C ARG A 73 -18.10 -14.84 -4.52
N PRO A 74 -18.08 -13.94 -5.52
CA PRO A 74 -17.44 -12.65 -5.37
C PRO A 74 -18.14 -11.89 -4.23
N ILE A 75 -17.50 -11.88 -3.05
CA ILE A 75 -17.67 -10.78 -2.11
C ILE A 75 -17.29 -9.56 -2.96
N PRO A 76 -18.18 -8.56 -3.13
CA PRO A 76 -17.84 -7.38 -3.90
C PRO A 76 -16.49 -6.89 -3.37
N PRO A 77 -15.43 -6.84 -4.21
CA PRO A 77 -14.14 -6.36 -3.73
C PRO A 77 -14.39 -5.00 -3.09
N THR A 78 -13.80 -4.75 -1.93
CA THR A 78 -13.67 -3.35 -1.48
C THR A 78 -13.07 -2.57 -2.64
N ALA A 79 -13.61 -1.37 -2.90
CA ALA A 79 -13.23 -0.57 -4.06
C ALA A 79 -11.69 -0.59 -4.23
N PRO A 80 -11.20 -0.78 -5.47
CA PRO A 80 -9.76 -0.77 -5.72
C PRO A 80 -9.15 0.52 -5.15
N TYR A 81 -7.87 0.47 -4.76
CA TYR A 81 -7.18 1.68 -4.34
C TYR A 81 -7.29 2.73 -5.46
N PRO A 82 -7.63 3.99 -5.15
CA PRO A 82 -7.93 4.99 -6.17
C PRO A 82 -6.74 5.17 -7.12
N THR A 83 -7.02 5.27 -8.41
CA THR A 83 -5.99 5.62 -9.39
C THR A 83 -5.47 7.04 -9.10
N PRO A 84 -4.25 7.41 -9.51
CA PRO A 84 -3.71 8.73 -9.20
C PRO A 84 -4.62 9.91 -9.60
N ASP A 85 -5.37 9.78 -10.69
CA ASP A 85 -6.34 10.78 -11.16
C ASP A 85 -7.62 10.88 -10.33
N GLN A 86 -7.88 9.91 -9.45
CA GLN A 86 -9.01 9.88 -8.50
C GLN A 86 -8.62 10.37 -7.10
N ILE A 87 -7.36 10.75 -6.88
CA ILE A 87 -6.87 11.16 -5.56
C ILE A 87 -7.17 12.66 -5.35
N ASP A 88 -8.13 12.96 -4.48
CA ASP A 88 -8.63 14.32 -4.28
C ASP A 88 -7.56 15.31 -3.81
N TRP A 89 -6.71 14.92 -2.86
CA TRP A 89 -5.64 15.80 -2.38
C TRP A 89 -4.65 16.13 -3.51
N LEU A 90 -4.37 15.18 -4.40
CA LEU A 90 -3.46 15.39 -5.51
C LEU A 90 -4.06 16.37 -6.52
N LYS A 91 -5.36 16.22 -6.81
CA LYS A 91 -6.10 17.16 -7.64
C LYS A 91 -6.06 18.57 -7.07
N MET A 92 -6.31 18.72 -5.76
CA MET A 92 -6.23 20.01 -5.08
C MET A 92 -4.83 20.61 -5.16
N TRP A 93 -3.79 19.82 -4.89
CA TRP A 93 -2.40 20.27 -4.94
C TRP A 93 -1.98 20.73 -6.33
N VAL A 94 -2.34 19.98 -7.38
CA VAL A 94 -2.07 20.38 -8.78
C VAL A 94 -2.85 21.65 -9.15
N SER A 95 -4.11 21.76 -8.74
CA SER A 95 -4.93 22.97 -8.98
C SER A 95 -4.39 24.22 -8.28
N GLN A 96 -3.82 24.10 -7.08
CA GLN A 96 -3.17 25.23 -6.39
C GLN A 96 -1.97 25.78 -7.17
N LYS A 97 -1.34 24.96 -8.02
CA LYS A 97 -0.27 25.38 -8.93
C LYS A 97 -0.77 25.99 -10.25
N GLY A 98 -2.09 26.09 -10.43
CA GLY A 98 -2.70 26.54 -11.69
C GLY A 98 -2.70 25.48 -12.79
N GLU A 99 -2.43 24.22 -12.44
CA GLU A 99 -2.37 23.10 -13.37
C GLU A 99 -3.64 22.23 -13.27
N LYS A 100 -3.90 21.41 -14.27
CA LYS A 100 -4.99 20.42 -14.26
C LYS A 100 -4.41 19.03 -14.12
N LEU A 101 -4.92 18.24 -13.18
CA LEU A 101 -4.48 16.85 -13.00
C LEU A 101 -4.71 16.08 -14.31
N PRO A 102 -3.65 15.53 -14.94
CA PRO A 102 -3.81 14.70 -16.13
C PRO A 102 -4.49 13.36 -15.78
N GLN A 103 -4.89 12.58 -16.78
CA GLN A 103 -5.50 11.27 -16.58
C GLN A 103 -4.49 10.14 -16.74
N GLY A 104 -4.80 8.97 -16.14
CA GLY A 104 -3.99 7.75 -16.28
C GLY A 104 -2.58 7.89 -15.74
N ASP A 105 -1.60 7.31 -16.43
CA ASP A 105 -0.21 7.21 -15.95
C ASP A 105 0.47 8.57 -15.69
N LEU A 106 0.04 9.62 -16.40
CA LEU A 106 0.53 10.99 -16.20
C LEU A 106 0.16 11.53 -14.82
N ALA A 107 -0.96 11.10 -14.23
CA ALA A 107 -1.31 11.49 -12.86
C ALA A 107 -0.34 10.88 -11.84
N GLY A 108 0.23 9.70 -12.14
CA GLY A 108 1.32 9.12 -11.35
C GLY A 108 2.56 10.02 -11.32
N GLN A 109 2.89 10.71 -12.42
CA GLN A 109 4.00 11.66 -12.43
C GLN A 109 3.77 12.83 -11.46
N MET A 110 2.51 13.23 -11.26
CA MET A 110 2.18 14.27 -10.29
C MET A 110 2.40 13.81 -8.84
N LEU A 111 2.19 12.52 -8.53
CA LEU A 111 2.59 11.97 -7.22
C LEU A 111 4.12 12.04 -7.02
N ILE A 112 4.90 11.68 -8.05
CA ILE A 112 6.36 11.76 -7.99
C ILE A 112 6.80 13.22 -7.78
N ARG A 113 6.19 14.16 -8.49
CA ARG A 113 6.45 15.59 -8.35
C ARG A 113 6.05 16.11 -6.97
N ALA A 114 4.90 15.69 -6.45
CA ALA A 114 4.43 16.02 -5.11
C ALA A 114 5.38 15.54 -4.01
N LEU A 115 6.01 14.37 -4.19
CA LEU A 115 7.04 13.85 -3.29
C LEU A 115 8.32 14.71 -3.28
N VAL A 116 8.59 15.47 -4.33
CA VAL A 116 9.78 16.34 -4.42
C VAL A 116 9.46 17.77 -3.99
N GLU A 117 8.40 18.34 -4.54
CA GLU A 117 8.09 19.76 -4.44
C GLU A 117 7.05 20.10 -3.37
N GLY A 118 6.37 19.10 -2.81
CA GLY A 118 5.34 19.29 -1.81
C GLY A 118 5.88 19.86 -0.48
N ASP A 119 4.98 20.38 0.35
CA ASP A 119 5.29 20.60 1.76
C ASP A 119 5.42 19.26 2.51
N ALA A 120 5.71 19.30 3.81
CA ALA A 120 5.92 18.10 4.62
C ALA A 120 4.76 17.10 4.48
N GLN A 121 3.52 17.59 4.62
CA GLN A 121 2.31 16.78 4.54
C GLN A 121 2.10 16.20 3.13
N THR A 122 2.27 17.01 2.09
CA THR A 122 2.14 16.58 0.70
C THR A 122 3.17 15.50 0.35
N ARG A 123 4.43 15.66 0.78
CA ARG A 123 5.49 14.66 0.53
C ARG A 123 5.18 13.34 1.24
N THR A 124 4.69 13.38 2.48
CA THR A 124 4.23 12.20 3.22
C THR A 124 3.12 11.47 2.47
N LEU A 125 2.06 12.18 2.07
CA LEU A 125 0.93 11.61 1.32
C LEU A 125 1.38 11.03 -0.03
N ALA A 126 2.25 11.73 -0.75
CA ALA A 126 2.80 11.26 -2.00
C ALA A 126 3.57 9.94 -1.83
N ALA A 127 4.47 9.85 -0.84
CA ALA A 127 5.20 8.62 -0.56
C ALA A 127 4.26 7.45 -0.23
N MET A 128 3.25 7.68 0.61
CA MET A 128 2.25 6.66 0.96
C MET A 128 1.52 6.15 -0.28
N ASN A 129 1.01 7.05 -1.12
CA ASN A 129 0.24 6.69 -2.30
C ASN A 129 1.10 5.96 -3.34
N ILE A 130 2.35 6.40 -3.55
CA ILE A 130 3.32 5.73 -4.43
C ILE A 130 3.54 4.27 -4.01
N GLY A 131 3.71 4.01 -2.70
CA GLY A 131 3.88 2.66 -2.17
C GLY A 131 2.65 1.77 -2.35
N GLN A 132 1.46 2.31 -2.06
CA GLN A 132 0.19 1.59 -2.22
C GLN A 132 -0.11 1.24 -3.67
N LEU A 133 0.19 2.16 -4.58
CA LEU A 133 0.00 2.00 -6.02
C LEU A 133 1.07 1.13 -6.70
N GLY A 134 2.12 0.74 -5.99
CA GLY A 134 3.16 -0.11 -6.56
C GLY A 134 4.02 0.59 -7.62
N MET A 135 4.21 1.90 -7.50
CA MET A 135 4.88 2.72 -8.52
C MET A 135 6.41 2.51 -8.48
N ILE A 136 6.88 1.42 -9.08
CA ILE A 136 8.30 1.05 -9.15
C ILE A 136 9.16 2.13 -9.82
N ASN A 137 8.60 2.86 -10.77
CA ASN A 137 9.28 3.98 -11.44
C ASN A 137 9.61 5.16 -10.50
N ALA A 138 8.96 5.27 -9.34
CA ALA A 138 9.22 6.30 -8.34
C ALA A 138 10.30 5.92 -7.30
N MET A 139 10.89 4.73 -7.42
CA MET A 139 11.80 4.17 -6.42
C MET A 139 12.98 5.09 -6.10
N LYS A 140 13.62 5.68 -7.12
CA LYS A 140 14.72 6.65 -6.92
C LYS A 140 14.28 7.85 -6.09
N THR A 141 13.08 8.36 -6.33
CA THR A 141 12.51 9.50 -5.59
C THR A 141 12.21 9.11 -4.14
N LEU A 142 11.69 7.90 -3.90
CA LEU A 142 11.49 7.38 -2.54
C LEU A 142 12.80 7.21 -1.78
N TYR A 143 13.86 6.71 -2.42
CA TYR A 143 15.18 6.61 -1.79
C TYR A 143 15.74 7.99 -1.41
N ASN A 144 15.52 9.01 -2.25
CA ASN A 144 15.88 10.38 -1.88
C ASN A 144 15.08 10.88 -0.67
N ALA A 145 13.78 10.54 -0.60
CA ALA A 145 12.90 10.92 0.50
C ALA A 145 13.26 10.25 1.85
N LEU A 146 14.08 9.18 1.86
CA LEU A 146 14.66 8.64 3.10
C LEU A 146 15.60 9.62 3.81
N ARG A 147 16.04 10.68 3.13
CA ARG A 147 16.89 11.75 3.68
C ARG A 147 16.13 13.06 3.90
N ASP A 148 14.80 13.01 3.85
CA ASP A 148 13.98 14.21 4.05
C ASP A 148 14.17 14.80 5.46
N ARG A 149 14.12 16.13 5.55
CA ARG A 149 14.22 16.87 6.81
C ARG A 149 13.10 16.55 7.79
N GLN A 150 11.95 16.07 7.31
CA GLN A 150 10.79 15.73 8.12
C GLN A 150 10.71 14.22 8.37
N ASP A 151 10.54 13.85 9.63
CA ASP A 151 10.55 12.45 10.08
C ASP A 151 9.42 11.63 9.44
N ASP A 152 8.22 12.20 9.34
CA ASP A 152 7.06 11.54 8.74
C ASP A 152 7.26 11.19 7.26
N VAL A 153 7.98 12.04 6.53
CA VAL A 153 8.32 11.81 5.12
C VAL A 153 9.30 10.64 5.03
N ARG A 154 10.34 10.60 5.89
CA ARG A 154 11.31 9.49 5.93
C ARG A 154 10.62 8.16 6.26
N ILE A 155 9.74 8.15 7.26
CA ILE A 155 8.97 6.96 7.67
C ILE A 155 8.08 6.49 6.52
N SER A 156 7.37 7.40 5.87
CA SER A 156 6.49 7.07 4.75
C SER A 156 7.26 6.56 3.54
N ALA A 157 8.41 7.15 3.23
CA ALA A 157 9.30 6.69 2.16
C ALA A 157 9.84 5.27 2.45
N HIS A 158 10.25 4.99 3.69
CA HIS A 158 10.70 3.66 4.09
C HIS A 158 9.59 2.61 3.95
N ARG A 159 8.38 2.93 4.43
CA ARG A 159 7.20 2.05 4.29
C ARG A 159 6.84 1.81 2.82
N ALA A 160 6.89 2.85 2.00
CA ALA A 160 6.63 2.73 0.57
C ALA A 160 7.63 1.80 -0.10
N LEU A 161 8.93 1.95 0.17
CA LEU A 161 9.96 1.04 -0.35
C LEU A 161 9.74 -0.40 0.12
N ALA A 162 9.41 -0.63 1.40
CA ALA A 162 9.10 -1.96 1.91
C ALA A 162 7.88 -2.60 1.19
N LEU A 163 6.85 -1.81 0.88
CA LEU A 163 5.71 -2.25 0.08
C LEU A 163 6.14 -2.63 -1.35
N LEU A 164 6.95 -1.79 -2.01
CA LEU A 164 7.44 -2.10 -3.36
C LEU A 164 8.32 -3.36 -3.36
N GLN A 165 9.17 -3.55 -2.35
CA GLN A 165 9.99 -4.76 -2.20
C GLN A 165 9.12 -6.00 -2.06
N THR A 166 8.09 -5.91 -1.22
CA THR A 166 7.12 -6.99 -0.99
C THR A 166 6.41 -7.32 -2.29
N GLN A 167 5.95 -6.31 -3.04
CA GLN A 167 5.28 -6.45 -4.33
C GLN A 167 6.17 -7.05 -5.43
N LEU A 168 7.46 -6.70 -5.45
CA LEU A 168 8.42 -7.24 -6.42
C LEU A 168 8.89 -8.66 -6.09
N GLY A 169 8.72 -9.12 -4.84
CA GLY A 169 9.17 -10.44 -4.40
C GLY A 169 10.69 -10.63 -4.37
N ARG A 170 11.47 -9.55 -4.50
CA ARG A 170 12.94 -9.56 -4.47
C ARG A 170 13.49 -8.30 -3.81
N GLY A 171 14.76 -8.32 -3.42
CA GLY A 171 15.45 -7.13 -2.89
C GLY A 171 15.36 -5.95 -3.86
N LEU A 172 15.12 -4.75 -3.33
CA LEU A 172 15.15 -3.55 -4.15
C LEU A 172 16.57 -3.28 -4.64
N PRO A 173 16.75 -2.86 -5.90
CA PRO A 173 18.05 -2.44 -6.37
C PRO A 173 18.55 -1.25 -5.55
N ALA A 174 19.86 -1.24 -5.29
CA ALA A 174 20.52 -0.04 -4.77
C ALA A 174 20.43 1.09 -5.81
N VAL A 175 20.28 2.32 -5.34
CA VAL A 175 20.31 3.49 -6.21
C VAL A 175 21.78 3.89 -6.40
N ASN A 176 22.27 3.73 -7.63
CA ASN A 176 23.53 4.32 -8.07
C ASN A 176 23.37 5.82 -8.35
#